data_AF-Q0JJE3-F1
#
_entry.id   AF-Q0JJE3-F1
#
_cell.length_a   1.000
_cell.length_b   1.000
_cell.length_c   1.000
_cell.angle_alpha   90.00
_cell.angle_beta   90.00
_cell.angle_gamma   90.00
#
_symmetry.space_group_name_H-M   'P 1'
#
loop_
_entity.id
_entity.type
_entity.pdbx_description
1 polymer ?
#
loop_
_entity_poly.entity_id
_entity_poly.type
_entity_poly.pdbx_seq_one_letter_code
_entity_poly.pdbx_strand_id
1 'polypeptide(L)'
;MDRYAFLSFYKCTHQVGKFVGSDTWSNVLRESWFFNNWKELLVPVSLSTFLLLGLKGYLDEQFCQVEDLQDEASPNFVEEVVTLFFKDSGRLMSNIEQALEKYPRDFNRWDTYMQQLKGSCSSIGASRMKNECMSFRDSCGQGNVEGCMRSFQKVKREHAVLRQKLESYFQLLRQAGPAGAATRPVM
;
A
#
# COMPACT_ATOMS: atom_id res chain seq x y z
N MET A 1 13.40 -13.82 -15.48
CA MET A 1 13.56 -12.36 -15.68
C MET A 1 15.00 -11.99 -15.38
N ASP A 2 15.76 -11.57 -16.39
CA ASP A 2 17.12 -11.05 -16.19
C ASP A 2 17.05 -9.80 -15.29
N ARG A 3 17.96 -9.68 -14.30
CA ARG A 3 18.08 -8.50 -13.44
C ARG A 3 18.15 -7.21 -14.26
N TYR A 4 18.77 -7.26 -15.44
CA TYR A 4 18.88 -6.12 -16.36
C TYR A 4 17.54 -5.69 -16.95
N ALA A 5 16.70 -6.63 -17.37
CA ALA A 5 15.38 -6.33 -17.96
C ALA A 5 14.46 -5.66 -16.93
N PHE A 6 14.46 -6.19 -15.71
CA PHE A 6 13.68 -5.61 -14.61
C PHE A 6 14.15 -4.21 -14.23
N LEU A 7 15.47 -3.99 -14.14
CA LEU A 7 16.05 -2.67 -13.84
C LEU A 7 15.77 -1.66 -14.96
N SER A 8 15.84 -2.07 -16.22
CA SER A 8 15.57 -1.18 -17.36
C SER A 8 14.10 -0.77 -17.39
N PHE A 9 13.21 -1.73 -17.14
CA PHE A 9 11.77 -1.48 -17.01
C PHE A 9 11.45 -0.55 -15.82
N TYR A 10 12.02 -0.84 -14.64
CA TYR A 10 11.81 -0.04 -13.43
C TYR A 10 12.37 1.38 -13.55
N LYS A 11 13.53 1.55 -14.22
CA LYS A 11 14.05 2.89 -14.55
C LYS A 11 13.11 3.62 -15.50
N CYS A 12 12.58 2.94 -16.51
CA CYS A 12 11.61 3.52 -17.44
C CYS A 12 10.37 4.02 -16.70
N THR A 13 9.75 3.19 -15.85
CA THR A 13 8.55 3.58 -15.09
C THR A 13 8.82 4.68 -14.06
N HIS A 14 9.96 4.65 -13.38
CA HIS A 14 10.33 5.69 -12.42
C HIS A 14 10.69 7.03 -13.09
N GLN A 15 11.33 7.00 -14.27
CA GLN A 15 11.62 8.20 -15.06
C GLN A 15 10.32 8.84 -15.59
N VAL A 16 9.39 8.00 -16.06
CA VAL A 16 8.08 8.42 -16.57
C VAL A 16 7.20 8.93 -15.43
N GLY A 17 7.21 8.29 -14.25
CA GLY A 17 6.44 8.71 -13.08
C GLY A 17 6.85 10.07 -12.48
N LYS A 18 8.00 10.62 -12.84
CA LYS A 18 8.42 11.99 -12.45
C LYS A 18 7.92 13.10 -13.38
N PHE A 19 7.40 12.76 -14.56
CA PHE A 19 7.04 13.74 -15.59
C PHE A 19 5.56 13.75 -15.97
N VAL A 20 4.76 12.82 -15.44
CA VAL A 20 3.46 12.50 -16.03
C VAL A 20 2.38 12.47 -14.94
N GLY A 21 1.44 13.42 -15.03
CA GLY A 21 0.26 13.50 -14.16
C GLY A 21 -0.66 12.29 -14.33
N SER A 22 -1.51 12.04 -13.33
CA SER A 22 -2.45 10.91 -13.23
C SER A 22 -3.16 10.56 -14.55
N ASP A 23 -3.55 11.58 -15.34
CA ASP A 23 -4.41 11.41 -16.52
C ASP A 23 -3.67 10.97 -17.80
N THR A 24 -2.34 10.88 -17.77
CA THR A 24 -1.55 10.46 -18.95
C THR A 24 -1.10 9.01 -18.89
N TRP A 25 -1.26 8.32 -17.74
CA TRP A 25 -0.91 6.91 -17.61
C TRP A 25 -1.73 6.01 -18.54
N SER A 26 -3.02 6.31 -18.71
CA SER A 26 -3.93 5.56 -19.58
C SER A 26 -3.51 5.63 -21.06
N ASN A 27 -3.02 6.79 -21.53
CA ASN A 27 -2.53 6.95 -22.90
C ASN A 27 -1.11 6.38 -23.07
N VAL A 28 -0.22 6.52 -22.08
CA VAL A 28 1.13 5.94 -22.14
C VAL A 28 1.08 4.40 -22.13
N LEU A 29 0.15 3.79 -21.39
CA LEU A 29 -0.07 2.35 -21.42
C LEU A 29 -0.78 1.88 -22.70
N ARG A 30 -1.61 2.72 -23.32
CA ARG A 30 -2.36 2.40 -24.55
C ARG A 30 -1.57 2.64 -25.85
N GLU A 31 -0.62 3.57 -25.87
CA GLU A 31 0.13 3.96 -27.07
C GLU A 31 1.59 3.47 -27.10
N SER A 32 2.09 2.87 -26.03
CA SER A 32 3.49 2.43 -26.00
C SER A 32 3.69 1.14 -26.78
N TRP A 33 4.40 1.28 -27.89
CA TRP A 33 5.18 0.24 -28.60
C TRP A 33 5.74 -0.85 -27.67
N PHE A 34 6.04 -0.49 -26.42
CA PHE A 34 6.46 -1.33 -25.31
C PHE A 34 5.51 -2.49 -24.98
N PHE A 35 4.19 -2.26 -24.92
CA PHE A 35 3.21 -3.31 -24.61
C PHE A 35 3.11 -4.34 -25.75
N ASN A 36 3.21 -3.90 -27.01
CA ASN A 36 3.14 -4.80 -28.17
C ASN A 36 4.45 -5.55 -28.43
N ASN A 37 5.61 -5.00 -28.08
CA ASN A 37 6.91 -5.68 -28.29
C ASN A 37 7.32 -6.62 -27.15
N TRP A 38 6.74 -6.48 -25.95
CA TRP A 38 7.08 -7.30 -24.77
C TRP A 38 5.99 -8.29 -24.34
N LYS A 39 4.87 -8.37 -25.08
CA LYS A 39 3.79 -9.35 -24.83
C LYS A 39 4.27 -10.80 -24.74
N GLU A 40 5.27 -11.17 -25.55
CA GLU A 40 5.83 -12.53 -25.61
C GLU A 40 6.83 -12.84 -24.47
N LEU A 41 7.38 -11.82 -23.79
CA LEU A 41 8.34 -11.98 -22.69
C LEU A 41 7.72 -11.73 -21.30
N LEU A 42 6.48 -11.25 -21.27
CA LEU A 42 5.64 -11.12 -20.09
C LEU A 42 4.77 -12.38 -19.93
N VAL A 43 5.41 -13.49 -19.54
CA VAL A 43 4.74 -14.58 -18.82
C VAL A 43 3.82 -13.93 -17.79
N PRO A 44 2.50 -14.19 -17.77
CA PRO A 44 1.49 -13.16 -17.57
C PRO A 44 1.61 -12.58 -16.16
N VAL A 45 2.33 -11.48 -16.02
CA VAL A 45 2.30 -10.69 -14.80
C VAL A 45 0.95 -9.99 -14.84
N SER A 46 0.01 -10.41 -13.99
CA SER A 46 -1.31 -9.77 -13.92
C SER A 46 -1.12 -8.27 -13.66
N LEU A 47 -2.04 -7.44 -14.15
CA LEU A 47 -1.98 -6.00 -13.88
C LEU A 47 -1.96 -5.71 -12.38
N SER A 48 -2.67 -6.52 -11.58
CA SER A 48 -2.56 -6.49 -10.11
C SER A 48 -1.11 -6.67 -9.65
N THR A 49 -0.41 -7.73 -10.10
CA THR A 49 1.01 -7.95 -9.77
C THR A 49 1.90 -6.77 -10.17
N PHE A 50 1.63 -6.15 -11.32
CA PHE A 50 2.35 -4.97 -11.77
C PHE A 50 2.13 -3.76 -10.85
N LEU A 51 0.88 -3.47 -10.51
CA LEU A 51 0.50 -2.35 -9.66
C LEU A 51 1.04 -2.54 -8.22
N LEU A 52 1.10 -3.77 -7.72
CA LEU A 52 1.72 -4.12 -6.43
C LEU A 52 3.20 -3.77 -6.34
N LEU A 53 3.94 -3.80 -7.46
CA LEU A 53 5.34 -3.35 -7.46
C LEU A 53 5.47 -1.88 -7.05
N GLY A 54 4.46 -1.05 -7.31
CA GLY A 54 4.39 0.34 -6.87
C GLY A 54 4.14 0.50 -5.36
N LEU A 55 3.65 -0.56 -4.70
CA LEU A 55 3.41 -0.64 -3.26
C LEU A 55 4.56 -1.33 -2.52
N LYS A 56 5.57 -1.82 -3.24
CA LYS A 56 6.74 -2.49 -2.66
C LYS A 56 7.44 -1.58 -1.64
N GLY A 57 7.57 -2.10 -0.42
CA GLY A 57 8.17 -1.38 0.70
C GLY A 57 7.19 -0.52 1.50
N TYR A 58 5.92 -0.45 1.10
CA TYR A 58 4.81 0.02 1.94
C TYR A 58 4.00 -1.18 2.44
N LEU A 59 3.78 -2.15 1.56
CA LEU A 59 3.15 -3.42 1.87
C LEU A 59 4.19 -4.56 1.86
N ASP A 60 4.03 -5.52 2.76
CA ASP A 60 4.77 -6.76 2.81
C ASP A 60 3.95 -7.94 2.24
N GLU A 61 4.51 -9.14 2.25
CA GLU A 61 3.92 -10.36 1.68
C GLU A 61 2.54 -10.70 2.27
N GLN A 62 2.19 -10.20 3.46
CA GLN A 62 0.86 -10.40 4.02
C GLN A 62 -0.24 -9.82 3.13
N PHE A 63 0.04 -8.74 2.38
CA PHE A 63 -0.93 -8.19 1.45
C PHE A 63 -1.22 -9.13 0.27
N CYS A 64 -0.22 -9.86 -0.22
CA CYS A 64 -0.43 -10.87 -1.26
C CYS A 64 -1.39 -11.96 -0.79
N GLN A 65 -1.28 -12.38 0.48
CA GLN A 65 -2.24 -13.34 1.06
C GLN A 65 -3.66 -12.76 1.13
N VAL A 66 -3.82 -11.45 1.34
CA VAL A 66 -5.13 -10.79 1.30
C VAL A 66 -5.69 -10.78 -0.12
N GLU A 67 -4.85 -10.61 -1.14
CA GLU A 67 -5.24 -10.67 -2.54
C GLU A 67 -5.61 -12.07 -3.01
N ASP A 68 -4.88 -13.09 -2.55
CA ASP A 68 -5.16 -14.50 -2.86
C ASP A 68 -6.54 -14.97 -2.33
N LEU A 69 -7.11 -14.25 -1.35
CA LEU A 69 -8.45 -14.51 -0.83
C LEU A 69 -9.58 -13.93 -1.71
N GLN A 70 -9.25 -13.07 -2.68
CA GLN A 70 -10.24 -12.48 -3.58
C GLN A 70 -10.58 -13.46 -4.72
N ASP A 71 -11.87 -13.69 -4.93
CA ASP A 71 -12.38 -14.57 -5.98
C ASP A 71 -13.58 -13.95 -6.74
N GLU A 72 -14.12 -14.68 -7.71
CA GLU A 72 -15.29 -14.26 -8.50
C GLU A 72 -16.56 -14.07 -7.65
N ALA A 73 -16.64 -14.70 -6.46
CA ALA A 73 -17.76 -14.52 -5.53
C ALA A 73 -17.58 -13.27 -4.64
N SER A 74 -16.36 -12.76 -4.51
CA SER A 74 -15.97 -11.65 -3.64
C SER A 74 -15.03 -10.65 -4.34
N PRO A 75 -15.39 -10.09 -5.52
CA PRO A 75 -14.46 -9.36 -6.40
C PRO A 75 -13.87 -8.06 -5.81
N ASN A 76 -14.41 -7.57 -4.68
CA ASN A 76 -13.95 -6.35 -3.99
C ASN A 76 -13.34 -6.64 -2.61
N PHE A 77 -13.07 -7.90 -2.27
CA PHE A 77 -12.61 -8.31 -0.93
C PHE A 77 -11.39 -7.50 -0.46
N VAL A 78 -10.40 -7.28 -1.33
CA VAL A 78 -9.18 -6.54 -0.98
C VAL A 78 -9.50 -5.07 -0.67
N GLU A 79 -10.38 -4.46 -1.46
CA GLU A 79 -10.81 -3.07 -1.23
C GLU A 79 -11.59 -2.92 0.07
N GLU A 80 -12.43 -3.90 0.42
CA GLU A 80 -13.16 -3.94 1.69
C GLU A 80 -12.23 -4.08 2.90
N VAL A 81 -11.24 -4.99 2.82
CA VAL A 81 -10.21 -5.17 3.86
C VAL A 81 -9.40 -3.89 4.06
N VAL A 82 -8.99 -3.23 2.96
CA VAL A 82 -8.28 -1.95 3.03
C VAL A 82 -9.14 -0.86 3.64
N THR A 83 -10.42 -0.79 3.26
CA THR A 83 -11.38 0.20 3.80
C THR A 83 -11.57 0.02 5.30
N LEU A 84 -11.72 -1.23 5.75
CA LEU A 84 -11.83 -1.55 7.17
C LEU A 84 -10.56 -1.18 7.93
N PHE A 85 -9.38 -1.51 7.37
CA PHE A 85 -8.09 -1.14 7.95
C PHE A 85 -7.99 0.38 8.18
N PHE A 86 -8.34 1.21 7.20
CA PHE A 86 -8.25 2.67 7.36
C PHE A 86 -9.25 3.23 8.38
N LYS A 87 -10.43 2.64 8.48
CA LYS A 87 -11.42 2.99 9.50
C LYS A 87 -10.93 2.65 10.91
N ASP A 88 -10.43 1.43 11.10
CA ASP A 88 -9.97 0.96 12.41
C ASP A 88 -8.69 1.65 12.86
N SER A 89 -7.70 1.76 11.97
CA SER A 89 -6.44 2.47 12.25
C SER A 89 -6.68 3.95 12.57
N GLY A 90 -7.60 4.62 11.85
CA GLY A 90 -7.97 6.00 12.15
C GLY A 90 -8.53 6.17 13.57
N ARG A 91 -9.46 5.28 13.97
CA ARG A 91 -10.00 5.26 15.34
C ARG A 91 -8.91 5.00 16.39
N LEU A 92 -8.01 4.04 16.14
CA LEU A 92 -6.91 3.71 17.05
C LEU A 92 -5.94 4.88 17.20
N MET A 93 -5.60 5.57 16.11
CA MET A 93 -4.74 6.75 16.15
C MET A 93 -5.37 7.88 16.97
N SER A 94 -6.67 8.15 16.81
CA SER A 94 -7.37 9.14 17.65
C SER A 94 -7.41 8.74 19.13
N ASN A 95 -7.51 7.46 19.45
CA ASN A 95 -7.41 6.99 20.84
C ASN A 95 -6.01 7.23 21.42
N ILE A 96 -4.96 7.02 20.63
CA ILE A 96 -3.57 7.28 21.04
C ILE A 96 -3.37 8.78 21.27
N GLU A 97 -3.83 9.65 20.36
CA GLU A 97 -3.80 11.12 20.55
C GLU A 97 -4.42 11.52 21.88
N GLN A 98 -5.64 11.07 22.14
CA GLN A 98 -6.33 11.37 23.40
C GLN A 98 -5.61 10.79 24.62
N ALA A 99 -4.98 9.62 24.51
CA ALA A 99 -4.25 9.02 25.61
C ALA A 99 -2.94 9.78 25.93
N LEU A 100 -2.27 10.31 24.91
CA LEU A 100 -1.09 11.15 25.07
C LEU A 100 -1.41 12.46 25.81
N GLU A 101 -2.62 13.01 25.60
CA GLU A 101 -3.10 14.22 26.27
C GLU A 101 -3.65 13.96 27.68
N LYS A 102 -4.53 12.95 27.83
CA LYS A 102 -5.26 12.68 29.08
C LYS A 102 -4.40 11.98 30.14
N TYR A 103 -3.42 11.19 29.73
CA TYR A 103 -2.60 10.36 30.61
C TYR A 103 -1.11 10.61 30.33
N PRO A 104 -0.59 11.79 30.69
CA PRO A 104 0.80 12.13 30.40
C PRO A 104 1.75 11.14 31.09
N ARG A 105 2.67 10.56 30.31
CA ARG A 105 3.69 9.58 30.73
C ARG A 105 3.16 8.23 31.21
N ASP A 106 1.92 7.88 30.90
CA ASP A 106 1.41 6.51 31.09
C ASP A 106 1.84 5.61 29.93
N PHE A 107 3.12 5.21 29.95
CA PHE A 107 3.72 4.40 28.88
C PHE A 107 3.05 3.04 28.70
N ASN A 108 2.54 2.43 29.77
CA ASN A 108 1.84 1.14 29.69
C ASN A 108 0.54 1.28 28.89
N ARG A 109 -0.20 2.36 29.13
CA ARG A 109 -1.43 2.64 28.40
C ARG A 109 -1.16 3.02 26.95
N TRP A 110 -0.13 3.83 26.71
CA TRP A 110 0.29 4.17 25.35
C TRP A 110 0.72 2.93 24.56
N ASP A 111 1.53 2.04 25.16
CA ASP A 111 1.96 0.79 24.55
C ASP A 111 0.77 -0.11 24.21
N THR A 112 -0.22 -0.20 25.10
CA THR A 112 -1.44 -1.00 24.88
C THR A 112 -2.22 -0.54 23.64
N TYR A 113 -2.45 0.77 23.49
CA TYR A 113 -3.11 1.30 22.28
C TYR A 113 -2.25 1.10 21.02
N MET A 114 -0.94 1.31 21.12
CA MET A 114 -0.03 1.12 19.99
C MET A 114 0.06 -0.35 19.56
N GLN A 115 -0.01 -1.30 20.49
CA GLN A 115 -0.02 -2.72 20.21
C GLN A 115 -1.25 -3.12 19.38
N GLN A 116 -2.42 -2.53 19.65
CA GLN A 116 -3.62 -2.74 18.85
C GLN A 116 -3.43 -2.21 17.42
N LEU A 117 -2.87 -1.01 17.27
CA LEU A 117 -2.59 -0.43 15.95
C LEU A 117 -1.56 -1.27 15.18
N LYS A 118 -0.50 -1.75 15.84
CA LYS A 118 0.48 -2.68 15.25
C LYS A 118 -0.18 -3.96 14.75
N GLY A 119 -1.14 -4.50 15.50
CA GLY A 119 -1.93 -5.67 15.10
C GLY A 119 -2.71 -5.42 13.81
N SER A 120 -3.42 -4.29 13.74
CA SER A 120 -4.11 -3.85 12.51
C SER A 120 -3.15 -3.62 11.33
N CYS A 121 -1.96 -3.06 11.56
CA CYS A 121 -0.95 -2.93 10.50
C CYS A 121 -0.45 -4.29 10.01
N SER A 122 -0.32 -5.26 10.93
CA SER A 122 0.16 -6.60 10.60
C SER A 122 -0.86 -7.38 9.77
N SER A 123 -2.17 -7.19 9.99
CA SER A 123 -3.20 -7.94 9.27
C SER A 123 -3.28 -7.64 7.77
N ILE A 124 -2.86 -6.45 7.35
CA ILE A 124 -2.84 -6.02 5.94
C ILE A 124 -1.43 -5.91 5.35
N GLY A 125 -0.40 -6.21 6.14
CA GLY A 125 0.98 -6.07 5.71
C GLY A 125 1.49 -4.64 5.60
N ALA A 126 0.92 -3.67 6.32
CA ALA A 126 1.34 -2.26 6.34
C ALA A 126 2.70 -2.06 7.02
N SER A 127 3.77 -2.50 6.33
CA SER A 127 5.13 -2.67 6.86
C SER A 127 5.73 -1.41 7.47
N ARG A 128 5.62 -0.25 6.81
CA ARG A 128 6.19 1.01 7.32
C ARG A 128 5.49 1.50 8.58
N MET A 129 4.16 1.45 8.59
CA MET A 129 3.39 1.77 9.79
C MET A 129 3.74 0.82 10.93
N LYS A 130 3.81 -0.50 10.66
CA LYS A 130 4.20 -1.53 11.63
C LYS A 130 5.57 -1.22 12.26
N ASN A 131 6.55 -0.79 11.45
CA ASN A 131 7.89 -0.41 11.93
C ASN A 131 7.88 0.81 12.85
N GLU A 132 7.09 1.83 12.51
CA GLU A 132 6.95 3.02 13.36
C GLU A 132 6.16 2.72 14.64
N CYS A 133 5.18 1.80 14.60
CA CYS A 133 4.54 1.27 15.80
C CYS A 133 5.58 0.58 16.71
N MET A 134 6.45 -0.27 16.17
CA MET A 134 7.52 -0.91 16.98
C MET A 134 8.44 0.15 17.62
N SER A 135 8.87 1.16 16.85
CA SER A 135 9.71 2.25 17.35
C SER A 135 9.05 3.05 18.48
N PHE A 136 7.72 3.25 18.40
CA PHE A 136 6.95 3.89 19.46
C PHE A 136 6.93 3.04 20.73
N ARG A 137 6.71 1.72 20.60
CA ARG A 137 6.71 0.78 21.72
C ARG A 137 8.07 0.68 22.40
N ASP A 138 9.15 0.66 21.61
CA ASP A 138 10.52 0.70 22.14
C ASP A 138 10.77 1.99 22.94
N SER A 139 10.26 3.13 22.45
CA SER A 139 10.31 4.41 23.16
C SER A 139 9.49 4.38 24.46
N CYS A 140 8.35 3.69 24.48
CA CYS A 140 7.58 3.46 25.71
C CYS A 140 8.37 2.65 26.73
N GLY A 141 9.02 1.56 26.30
CA GLY A 141 9.86 0.73 27.16
C GLY A 141 11.06 1.48 27.76
N GLN A 142 11.54 2.53 27.09
CA GLN A 142 12.62 3.42 27.56
C GLN A 142 12.12 4.62 28.38
N GLY A 143 10.80 4.81 28.53
CA GLY A 143 10.24 6.02 29.14
C GLY A 143 10.52 7.30 28.34
N ASN A 144 10.78 7.19 27.04
CA ASN A 144 11.20 8.29 26.18
C ASN A 144 9.98 8.98 25.53
N VAL A 145 9.48 10.03 26.18
CA VAL A 145 8.33 10.81 25.70
C VAL A 145 8.57 11.38 24.30
N GLU A 146 9.72 12.01 24.07
CA GLU A 146 10.04 12.59 22.76
C GLU A 146 10.12 11.52 21.66
N GLY A 147 10.69 10.36 21.97
CA GLY A 147 10.72 9.20 21.10
C GLY A 147 9.31 8.75 20.70
N CYS A 148 8.41 8.62 21.68
CA CYS A 148 7.00 8.28 21.45
C CYS A 148 6.33 9.30 20.52
N MET A 149 6.47 10.60 20.81
CA MET A 149 5.86 11.65 19.99
C MET A 149 6.41 11.64 18.55
N ARG A 150 7.72 11.51 18.38
CA ARG A 150 8.36 11.45 17.05
C ARG A 150 7.87 10.23 16.25
N SER A 151 7.87 9.04 16.85
CA SER A 151 7.38 7.82 16.20
C SER A 151 5.89 7.91 15.85
N PHE A 152 5.07 8.48 16.73
CA PHE A 152 3.65 8.64 16.45
C PHE A 152 3.36 9.59 15.28
N GLN A 153 4.14 10.67 15.16
CA GLN A 153 4.06 11.54 13.98
C GLN A 153 4.45 10.82 12.69
N LYS A 154 5.41 9.89 12.74
CA LYS A 154 5.76 9.07 11.59
C LYS A 154 4.67 8.05 11.25
N VAL A 155 4.03 7.42 12.25
CA VAL A 155 2.84 6.56 12.03
C VAL A 155 1.76 7.32 11.24
N LYS A 156 1.45 8.56 11.63
CA LYS A 156 0.47 9.40 10.90
C LYS A 156 0.86 9.66 9.45
N ARG A 157 2.15 9.95 9.20
CA ARG A 157 2.65 10.20 7.83
C ARG A 157 2.56 8.94 6.98
N GLU A 158 3.03 7.80 7.49
CA GLU A 158 3.00 6.53 6.75
C GLU A 158 1.57 6.04 6.52
N HIS A 159 0.63 6.31 7.45
CA HIS A 159 -0.80 6.06 7.26
C HIS A 159 -1.38 6.85 6.08
N ALA A 160 -1.12 8.16 6.03
CA ALA A 160 -1.61 9.02 4.95
C ALA A 160 -1.01 8.64 3.58
N VAL A 161 0.29 8.33 3.55
CA VAL A 161 0.97 7.91 2.31
C VAL A 161 0.46 6.56 1.84
N LEU A 162 0.29 5.59 2.74
CA LEU A 162 -0.25 4.28 2.39
C LEU A 162 -1.68 4.39 1.85
N ARG A 163 -2.52 5.24 2.47
CA ARG A 163 -3.88 5.53 2.01
C ARG A 163 -3.91 6.03 0.58
N GLN A 164 -3.14 7.08 0.29
CA GLN A 164 -3.06 7.64 -1.05
C GLN A 164 -2.62 6.59 -2.08
N LYS A 165 -1.62 5.76 -1.73
CA LYS A 165 -1.10 4.73 -2.63
C LYS A 165 -2.12 3.63 -2.93
N LEU A 166 -2.85 3.18 -1.91
CA LEU A 166 -3.89 2.17 -2.07
C LEU A 166 -5.10 2.74 -2.82
N GLU A 167 -5.49 3.99 -2.58
CA GLU A 167 -6.53 4.68 -3.36
C GLU A 167 -6.14 4.74 -4.85
N SER A 168 -4.89 5.12 -5.17
CA SER A 168 -4.39 5.08 -6.55
C SER A 168 -4.34 3.66 -7.13
N TYR A 169 -3.95 2.66 -6.33
CA TYR A 169 -3.94 1.25 -6.72
C TYR A 169 -5.33 0.77 -7.17
N PHE A 170 -6.36 0.98 -6.35
CA PHE A 170 -7.73 0.58 -6.69
C PHE A 170 -8.31 1.39 -7.84
N GLN A 171 -7.98 2.68 -7.96
CA GLN A 171 -8.37 3.48 -9.11
C GLN A 171 -7.82 2.92 -10.43
N LEU A 172 -6.54 2.54 -10.45
CA LEU A 172 -5.91 1.94 -11.63
C LEU A 172 -6.48 0.56 -11.95
N LEU A 173 -6.77 -0.27 -10.93
CA LEU A 173 -7.44 -1.56 -11.12
C LEU A 173 -8.83 -1.40 -11.75
N ARG A 174 -9.63 -0.43 -11.30
CA ARG A 174 -10.95 -0.17 -11.88
C ARG A 174 -10.88 0.33 -13.32
N GLN A 175 -9.89 1.17 -13.65
CA GLN A 175 -9.69 1.69 -15.01
C GLN A 175 -9.25 0.63 -16.01
N ALA A 176 -8.59 -0.43 -15.53
CA ALA A 176 -8.12 -1.51 -16.37
C ALA A 176 -9.23 -2.34 -17.01
N GLY A 177 -10.45 -2.31 -16.44
CA GLY A 177 -11.61 -3.06 -16.91
C GLY A 177 -11.42 -4.58 -16.88
N PRO A 178 -12.47 -5.37 -17.14
CA PRO A 178 -12.33 -6.79 -17.38
C PRO A 178 -11.51 -6.97 -18.67
N ALA A 179 -10.41 -7.72 -18.61
CA ALA A 179 -9.56 -8.03 -19.77
C ALA A 179 -10.25 -8.87 -20.88
N GLY A 180 -11.59 -8.93 -20.90
CA GLY A 180 -12.42 -9.72 -21.82
C GLY A 180 -13.11 -8.95 -22.96
N ALA A 181 -12.90 -7.64 -23.11
CA ALA A 181 -13.59 -6.85 -24.15
C ALA A 181 -12.73 -6.51 -25.40
N ALA A 182 -11.59 -7.17 -25.59
CA ALA A 182 -10.79 -7.02 -26.81
C ALA A 182 -11.27 -7.98 -27.91
N THR A 183 -12.46 -7.76 -28.45
CA THR A 183 -12.90 -8.42 -29.69
C THR A 183 -12.01 -7.88 -30.83
N ARG A 184 -11.22 -8.75 -31.47
CA ARG A 184 -10.47 -8.39 -32.68
C ARG A 184 -11.47 -7.91 -33.74
N PRO A 185 -11.18 -6.86 -34.52
CA PRO A 185 -11.98 -6.58 -35.70
C PRO A 185 -11.88 -7.81 -36.61
N VAL A 186 -13.02 -8.40 -36.94
CA VAL A 186 -13.10 -9.34 -38.06
C VAL A 186 -12.89 -8.48 -39.32
N MET A 187 -11.92 -8.88 -40.13
CA MET A 187 -11.64 -8.29 -41.44
C MET A 187 -12.72 -8.70 -42.44
#